data_AF-A0A0M0HWQ7-F1
#
_entry.id   AF-A0A0M0HWQ7-F1
#
_cell.length_a   1.000
_cell.length_b   1.000
_cell.length_c   1.000
_cell.angle_alpha   90.00
_cell.angle_beta   90.00
_cell.angle_gamma   90.00
#
_symmetry.space_group_name_H-M   'P 1'
#
loop_
_entity.id
_entity.type
_entity.pdbx_description
1 polymer ?
#
loop_
_entity_poly.entity_id
_entity_poly.type
_entity_poly.pdbx_seq_one_letter_code
_entity_poly.pdbx_strand_id
1 'polypeptide(L)'
;MTDLELEFEHIYIEARAERWPLIERFLFSYFCMREGYLSKQGKPDWELARSNTIHSKSVTHLKCSELEPLVPLTVIIGEIKRYQRDGRLTPSVLQRILNSLLHYAVISKDEKSALRKAGLLNTMPADWYQSDAKDLYSRFLKVGIQLLPS
;
A
#
# COMPACT_ATOMS: atom_id res chain seq x y z
N MET A 1 -11.90 6.25 20.78
CA MET A 1 -11.03 6.47 19.63
C MET A 1 -9.94 5.41 19.67
N THR A 2 -9.86 4.57 18.64
CA THR A 2 -8.88 3.50 18.50
C THR A 2 -7.60 4.04 17.86
N ASP A 3 -6.47 3.33 18.00
CA ASP A 3 -5.22 3.73 17.33
C ASP A 3 -5.37 3.79 15.80
N LEU A 4 -6.22 2.93 15.23
CA LEU A 4 -6.57 2.96 13.81
C LEU A 4 -7.26 4.27 13.41
N GLU A 5 -8.20 4.76 14.23
CA GLU A 5 -8.89 6.04 14.00
C GLU A 5 -7.91 7.21 14.12
N LEU A 6 -6.96 7.16 15.06
CA LEU A 6 -5.91 8.17 15.21
C LEU A 6 -4.99 8.23 13.98
N GLU A 7 -4.50 7.09 13.48
CA GLU A 7 -3.67 7.05 12.26
C GLU A 7 -4.44 7.55 11.04
N PHE A 8 -5.72 7.20 10.93
CA PHE A 8 -6.59 7.71 9.89
C PHE A 8 -6.73 9.23 9.95
N GLU A 9 -6.94 9.79 11.15
CA GLU A 9 -7.03 11.23 11.36
C GLU A 9 -5.72 11.95 11.00
N HIS A 10 -4.56 11.40 11.36
CA HIS A 10 -3.27 11.96 10.93
C HIS A 10 -3.17 12.01 9.40
N ILE A 11 -3.49 10.93 8.69
CA ILE A 11 -3.48 10.92 7.23
C ILE A 11 -4.42 12.01 6.68
N TYR A 12 -5.63 12.13 7.23
CA TYR A 12 -6.61 13.10 6.78
C TYR A 12 -6.16 14.55 7.02
N ILE A 13 -5.65 14.86 8.21
CA ILE A 13 -5.15 16.20 8.57
C ILE A 13 -3.98 16.60 7.67
N GLU A 14 -3.01 15.71 7.47
CA GLU A 14 -1.86 16.00 6.62
C GLU A 14 -2.26 16.15 5.15
N ALA A 15 -3.23 15.38 4.66
CA ALA A 15 -3.79 15.54 3.32
C ALA A 15 -4.52 16.87 3.13
N ARG A 16 -5.31 17.28 4.14
CA ARG A 16 -6.02 18.57 4.13
C ARG A 16 -5.07 19.77 4.19
N ALA A 17 -3.94 19.61 4.89
CA ALA A 17 -2.88 20.59 4.96
C ALA A 17 -1.86 20.50 3.81
N GLU A 18 -2.09 19.62 2.84
CA GLU A 18 -1.22 19.38 1.67
C GLU A 18 0.23 19.01 2.03
N ARG A 19 0.44 18.42 3.21
CA ARG A 19 1.75 17.99 3.72
C ARG A 19 2.09 16.58 3.22
N TRP A 20 2.11 16.41 1.91
CA TRP A 20 2.25 15.13 1.22
C TRP A 20 3.41 14.24 1.67
N PRO A 21 4.63 14.76 1.96
CA PRO A 21 5.74 13.94 2.42
C PRO A 21 5.50 13.26 3.78
N LEU A 22 4.54 13.76 4.58
CA LEU A 22 4.23 13.19 5.89
C LEU A 22 3.27 12.01 5.81
N ILE A 23 2.37 11.99 4.80
CA ILE A 23 1.33 10.96 4.67
C ILE A 23 1.93 9.55 4.61
N GLU A 24 3.01 9.37 3.85
CA GLU A 24 3.64 8.06 3.64
C GLU A 24 4.05 7.38 4.95
N ARG A 25 4.42 8.17 5.97
CA ARG A 25 4.84 7.68 7.29
C ARG A 25 3.73 6.94 8.03
N PHE A 26 2.48 7.30 7.76
CA PHE A 26 1.30 6.76 8.44
C PHE A 26 0.66 5.60 7.67
N LEU A 27 0.93 5.45 6.36
CA LEU A 27 0.29 4.43 5.53
C LEU A 27 0.58 3.01 6.01
N PHE A 28 1.84 2.69 6.32
CA PHE A 28 2.19 1.36 6.82
C PHE A 28 1.59 1.09 8.20
N SER A 29 1.63 2.09 9.10
CA SER A 29 1.03 2.01 10.44
C SER A 29 -0.47 1.72 10.36
N TYR A 30 -1.18 2.52 9.56
CA TYR A 30 -2.60 2.36 9.30
C TYR A 30 -2.94 0.98 8.72
N PHE A 31 -2.16 0.50 7.75
CA PHE A 31 -2.33 -0.84 7.19
C PHE A 31 -2.22 -1.92 8.27
N CYS A 32 -1.15 -1.91 9.07
CA CYS A 32 -0.96 -2.90 10.13
C CYS A 32 -2.08 -2.85 11.18
N MET A 33 -2.54 -1.66 11.56
CA MET A 33 -3.66 -1.50 12.51
C MET A 33 -4.98 -2.01 11.93
N ARG A 34 -5.24 -1.76 10.64
CA ARG A 34 -6.45 -2.23 9.95
C ARG A 34 -6.52 -3.76 9.89
N GLU A 35 -5.38 -4.40 9.60
CA GLU A 35 -5.29 -5.86 9.46
C GLU A 35 -5.00 -6.60 10.79
N GLY A 36 -4.81 -5.86 11.89
CA GLY A 36 -4.48 -6.46 13.20
C GLY A 36 -3.05 -6.98 13.32
N TYR A 37 -2.13 -6.54 12.46
CA TYR A 37 -0.70 -6.88 12.50
C TYR A 37 0.04 -6.04 13.55
N LEU A 38 -0.30 -6.27 14.81
CA LEU A 38 0.19 -5.51 15.96
C LEU A 38 1.03 -6.38 16.89
N SER A 39 2.08 -5.79 17.44
CA SER A 39 2.88 -6.41 18.49
C SER A 39 2.07 -6.56 19.78
N LYS A 40 2.60 -7.28 20.76
CA LYS A 40 1.99 -7.38 22.11
C LYS A 40 1.79 -6.02 22.80
N GLN A 41 2.52 -4.99 22.36
CA GLN A 41 2.41 -3.61 22.85
C GLN A 41 1.49 -2.73 21.99
N GLY A 42 0.74 -3.30 21.04
CA GLY A 42 -0.18 -2.58 20.16
C GLY A 42 0.48 -1.77 19.04
N LYS A 43 1.79 -1.97 18.78
CA LYS A 43 2.51 -1.24 17.74
C LYS A 43 2.47 -1.99 16.40
N PRO A 44 2.49 -1.30 15.25
CA PRO A 44 2.63 -1.94 13.94
C PRO A 44 3.80 -2.92 13.91
N ASP A 45 3.52 -4.17 13.53
CA ASP A 45 4.49 -5.26 13.51
C ASP A 45 4.74 -5.73 12.08
N TRP A 46 5.93 -5.38 11.58
CA TRP A 46 6.33 -5.71 10.22
C TRP A 46 6.59 -7.21 10.00
N GLU A 47 6.95 -7.96 11.05
CA GLU A 47 7.16 -9.40 10.96
C GLU A 47 5.82 -10.14 10.87
N LEU A 48 4.83 -9.71 11.65
CA LEU A 48 3.46 -10.21 11.55
C LEU A 48 2.86 -9.87 10.19
N ALA A 49 3.01 -8.63 9.73
CA ALA A 49 2.53 -8.25 8.40
C ALA A 49 3.15 -9.14 7.31
N ARG A 50 4.48 -9.34 7.34
CA ARG A 50 5.18 -10.19 6.37
C ARG A 50 4.78 -11.67 6.46
N SER A 51 4.31 -12.15 7.61
CA SER A 51 3.91 -13.55 7.77
C SER A 51 2.47 -13.83 7.37
N ASN A 52 1.59 -12.81 7.40
CA ASN A 52 0.15 -12.97 7.17
C ASN A 52 -0.34 -12.34 5.86
N THR A 53 0.51 -11.57 5.18
CA THR A 53 0.18 -10.99 3.87
C THR A 53 0.36 -12.02 2.76
N ILE A 54 -0.41 -11.89 1.67
CA ILE A 54 -0.21 -12.65 0.43
C ILE A 54 1.26 -12.62 -0.01
N HIS A 55 1.76 -13.73 -0.54
CA HIS A 55 3.15 -13.89 -0.92
C HIS A 55 3.29 -14.40 -2.35
N SER A 56 4.39 -14.02 -3.00
CA SER A 56 4.75 -14.60 -4.29
C SER A 56 5.10 -16.08 -4.15
N LYS A 57 4.75 -16.87 -5.15
CA LYS A 57 5.17 -18.28 -5.28
C LYS A 57 6.69 -18.47 -5.21
N SER A 58 7.47 -17.47 -5.59
CA SER A 58 8.94 -17.56 -5.57
C SER A 58 9.54 -17.41 -4.17
N VAL A 59 8.76 -16.90 -3.20
CA VAL A 59 9.21 -16.70 -1.82
C VAL A 59 9.13 -18.03 -1.08
N THR A 60 10.25 -18.72 -0.99
CA THR A 60 10.40 -19.96 -0.19
C THR A 60 10.85 -19.69 1.24
N HIS A 61 11.53 -18.56 1.46
CA HIS A 61 12.05 -18.16 2.77
C HIS A 61 11.77 -16.68 3.05
N LEU A 62 11.00 -16.39 4.11
CA LEU A 62 10.65 -15.02 4.50
C LEU A 62 11.87 -14.13 4.78
N LYS A 63 13.01 -14.70 5.20
CA LYS A 63 14.27 -13.98 5.42
C LYS A 63 14.81 -13.27 4.17
N CYS A 64 14.48 -13.78 2.98
CA CYS A 64 14.91 -13.21 1.70
C CYS A 64 13.80 -12.43 0.99
N SER A 65 12.75 -12.06 1.73
CA SER A 65 11.56 -11.39 1.20
C SER A 65 11.38 -9.99 1.78
N GLU A 66 10.64 -9.16 1.05
CA GLU A 66 10.30 -7.80 1.41
C GLU A 66 8.78 -7.58 1.27
N LEU A 67 8.22 -6.78 2.18
CA LEU A 67 6.89 -6.23 2.01
C LEU A 67 6.93 -5.11 0.98
N GLU A 68 6.08 -5.23 -0.01
CA GLU A 68 5.99 -4.33 -1.14
C GLU A 68 4.53 -3.93 -1.35
N PRO A 69 4.19 -2.63 -1.41
CA PRO A 69 2.80 -2.17 -1.59
C PRO A 69 2.19 -2.69 -2.89
N LEU A 70 0.98 -3.23 -2.95
CA LEU A 70 0.40 -3.66 -4.23
C LEU A 70 0.30 -2.50 -5.23
N VAL A 71 -0.21 -1.35 -4.76
CA VAL A 71 -0.16 -0.07 -5.45
C VAL A 71 0.91 0.79 -4.79
N PRO A 72 1.88 1.36 -5.54
CA PRO A 72 2.94 2.18 -4.96
C PRO A 72 2.38 3.34 -4.11
N LEU A 73 2.99 3.61 -2.96
CA LEU A 73 2.50 4.64 -2.02
C LEU A 73 2.41 6.02 -2.67
N THR A 74 3.34 6.34 -3.56
CA THR A 74 3.33 7.54 -4.40
C THR A 74 2.07 7.68 -5.25
N VAL A 75 1.55 6.57 -5.78
CA VAL A 75 0.32 6.52 -6.58
C VAL A 75 -0.90 6.69 -5.68
N ILE A 76 -0.94 6.04 -4.51
CA ILE A 76 -2.01 6.23 -3.52
C ILE A 76 -2.07 7.70 -3.07
N ILE A 77 -0.93 8.31 -2.75
CA ILE A 77 -0.84 9.73 -2.40
C ILE A 77 -1.29 10.61 -3.58
N GLY A 78 -0.96 10.23 -4.83
CA GLY A 78 -1.44 10.89 -6.04
C GLY A 78 -2.97 10.88 -6.18
N GLU A 79 -3.62 9.77 -5.84
CA GLU A 79 -5.08 9.68 -5.81
C GLU A 79 -5.67 10.60 -4.73
N ILE A 80 -5.11 10.59 -3.52
CA ILE A 80 -5.55 11.49 -2.43
C ILE A 80 -5.39 12.96 -2.85
N LYS A 81 -4.24 13.32 -3.43
CA LYS A 81 -3.96 14.66 -3.97
C LYS A 81 -5.01 15.10 -4.99
N ARG A 82 -5.42 14.21 -5.90
CA ARG A 82 -6.44 14.51 -6.91
C ARG A 82 -7.76 14.89 -6.25
N TYR A 83 -8.25 14.09 -5.30
CA TYR A 83 -9.50 14.39 -4.60
C TYR A 83 -9.42 15.67 -3.75
N GLN A 84 -8.26 15.96 -3.12
CA GLN A 84 -8.07 17.21 -2.38
C GLN A 84 -8.11 18.42 -3.31
N ARG A 85 -7.37 18.37 -4.42
CA ARG A 85 -7.36 19.44 -5.45
C ARG A 85 -8.75 19.71 -6.01
N ASP A 86 -9.53 18.65 -6.23
CA ASP A 86 -10.88 18.77 -6.78
C ASP A 86 -11.93 19.15 -5.70
N GLY A 87 -11.51 19.39 -4.44
CA GLY A 87 -12.39 19.76 -3.33
C GLY A 87 -13.30 18.64 -2.82
N ARG A 88 -13.00 17.39 -3.19
CA ARG A 88 -13.83 16.19 -2.94
C ARG A 88 -13.24 15.24 -1.89
N LEU A 89 -12.13 15.60 -1.24
CA LEU A 89 -11.54 14.78 -0.19
C LEU A 89 -12.36 14.90 1.10
N THR A 90 -13.21 13.92 1.36
CA THR A 90 -13.92 13.71 2.62
C THR A 90 -13.29 12.52 3.37
N PRO A 91 -13.58 12.33 4.67
CA PRO A 91 -13.16 11.13 5.40
C PRO A 91 -13.62 9.83 4.72
N SER A 92 -14.87 9.77 4.25
CA SER A 92 -15.41 8.60 3.54
C SER A 92 -14.67 8.31 2.23
N VAL A 93 -14.28 9.35 1.49
CA VAL A 93 -13.50 9.20 0.26
C VAL A 93 -12.08 8.72 0.56
N LEU A 94 -11.41 9.29 1.57
CA LEU A 94 -10.08 8.86 1.98
C LEU A 94 -10.10 7.39 2.44
N GLN A 95 -11.06 7.02 3.28
CA GLN A 95 -11.21 5.64 3.75
C GLN A 95 -11.42 4.67 2.58
N ARG A 96 -12.25 5.04 1.60
CA ARG A 96 -12.43 4.24 0.37
C ARG A 96 -11.12 4.09 -0.40
N ILE A 97 -10.34 5.16 -0.58
CA ILE A 97 -9.04 5.09 -1.26
C ILE A 97 -8.08 4.13 -0.55
N LEU A 98 -7.95 4.25 0.77
CA LEU A 98 -7.06 3.40 1.56
C LEU A 98 -7.54 1.93 1.56
N ASN A 99 -8.83 1.69 1.74
CA ASN A 99 -9.40 0.34 1.73
C ASN A 99 -9.31 -0.34 0.37
N SER A 100 -9.30 0.42 -0.73
CA SER A 100 -9.19 -0.14 -2.07
C SER A 100 -7.74 -0.30 -2.54
N LEU A 101 -6.82 0.60 -2.18
CA LEU A 101 -5.49 0.65 -2.79
C LEU A 101 -4.34 0.28 -1.84
N LEU A 102 -4.51 0.50 -0.53
CA LEU A 102 -3.44 0.29 0.45
C LEU A 102 -3.43 -1.18 0.89
N HIS A 103 -2.73 -1.99 0.12
CA HIS A 103 -2.44 -3.39 0.41
C HIS A 103 -0.97 -3.64 0.17
N TYR A 104 -0.45 -4.74 0.73
CA TYR A 104 0.93 -5.16 0.56
C TYR A 104 0.96 -6.59 0.03
N ALA A 105 2.11 -6.98 -0.51
CA ALA A 105 2.46 -8.35 -0.84
C ALA A 105 3.90 -8.62 -0.43
N VAL A 106 4.20 -9.88 -0.17
CA VAL A 106 5.56 -10.33 0.14
C VAL A 106 6.19 -10.87 -1.13
N ILE A 107 7.29 -10.24 -1.55
CA ILE A 107 8.04 -10.62 -2.74
C ILE A 107 9.51 -10.86 -2.43
N SER A 108 10.21 -11.55 -3.31
CA SER A 108 11.66 -11.70 -3.21
C SER A 108 12.38 -10.40 -3.61
N LYS A 109 13.66 -10.28 -3.20
CA LYS A 109 14.52 -9.17 -3.62
C LYS A 109 14.72 -9.13 -5.14
N ASP A 110 14.74 -10.29 -5.80
CA ASP A 110 14.89 -10.40 -7.25
C ASP A 110 13.64 -9.90 -7.98
N GLU A 111 12.46 -10.21 -7.45
CA GLU A 111 11.19 -9.69 -7.97
C GLU A 111 11.09 -8.17 -7.81
N LYS A 112 11.54 -7.63 -6.69
CA LYS A 112 11.62 -6.17 -6.50
C LYS A 112 12.59 -5.52 -7.48
N SER A 113 13.72 -6.19 -7.76
CA SER A 113 14.67 -5.77 -8.79
C SER A 113 14.03 -5.79 -10.18
N ALA A 114 13.21 -6.81 -10.49
CA ALA A 114 12.47 -6.88 -11.76
C ALA A 114 11.47 -5.72 -11.90
N LEU A 115 10.70 -5.40 -10.85
CA LEU A 115 9.83 -4.21 -10.83
C LEU A 115 10.61 -2.91 -11.08
N ARG A 116 11.78 -2.76 -10.46
CA ARG A 116 12.66 -1.61 -10.68
C ARG A 116 13.14 -1.52 -12.13
N LYS A 117 13.62 -2.63 -12.71
CA LYS A 117 14.09 -2.68 -14.11
C LYS A 117 12.98 -2.38 -15.11
N ALA A 118 11.75 -2.79 -14.81
CA ALA A 118 10.57 -2.49 -15.62
C ALA A 118 10.05 -1.05 -15.42
N GLY A 119 10.64 -0.26 -14.52
CA GLY A 119 10.17 1.09 -14.19
C GLY A 119 8.85 1.14 -13.39
N LEU A 120 8.45 0.02 -12.78
CA LEU A 120 7.17 -0.18 -12.08
C LEU A 120 7.30 -0.21 -10.55
N LEU A 121 8.46 0.21 -10.01
CA LEU A 121 8.68 0.27 -8.57
C LEU A 121 7.80 1.33 -7.90
N ASN A 122 7.73 2.53 -8.51
CA ASN A 122 7.07 3.70 -7.95
C ASN A 122 5.85 4.17 -8.75
N THR A 123 5.42 3.38 -9.74
CA THR A 123 4.34 3.73 -10.68
C THR A 123 3.50 2.50 -10.99
N MET A 124 2.25 2.73 -11.39
CA MET A 124 1.43 1.68 -12.00
C MET A 124 1.67 1.66 -13.52
N PRO A 125 1.35 0.56 -14.22
CA PRO A 125 1.41 0.53 -15.66
C PRO A 125 0.37 1.49 -16.28
N ALA A 126 0.60 1.95 -17.51
CA ALA A 126 -0.19 3.03 -18.11
C ALA A 126 -1.70 2.72 -18.24
N ASP A 127 -2.02 1.47 -18.58
CA ASP A 127 -3.39 0.92 -18.68
C ASP A 127 -4.14 1.01 -17.35
N TRP A 128 -3.44 0.90 -16.22
CA TRP A 128 -4.05 1.04 -14.89
C TRP A 128 -4.65 2.42 -14.67
N TYR A 129 -4.03 3.49 -15.17
CA TYR A 129 -4.55 4.85 -15.00
C TYR A 129 -5.85 5.10 -15.78
N GLN A 130 -6.04 4.39 -16.89
CA GLN A 130 -7.22 4.47 -17.76
C GLN A 130 -8.35 3.53 -17.33
N SER A 131 -8.04 2.48 -16.57
CA SER A 131 -9.00 1.48 -16.12
C SER A 131 -9.79 1.95 -14.90
N ASP A 132 -11.11 1.74 -14.93
CA ASP A 132 -12.00 1.94 -13.77
C ASP A 132 -11.85 0.83 -12.72
N ALA A 133 -11.46 -0.38 -13.14
CA ALA A 133 -11.32 -1.52 -12.24
C ALA A 133 -10.12 -1.39 -11.29
N LYS A 134 -9.12 -0.58 -11.66
CA LYS A 134 -7.91 -0.29 -10.87
C LYS A 134 -7.28 -1.55 -10.25
N ASP A 135 -7.07 -2.57 -11.06
CA ASP A 135 -6.52 -3.85 -10.61
C ASP A 135 -5.19 -3.68 -9.85
N LEU A 136 -5.18 -4.15 -8.59
CA LEU A 136 -4.08 -3.99 -7.66
C LEU A 136 -2.84 -4.79 -8.08
N TYR A 137 -3.05 -5.87 -8.84
CA TYR A 137 -2.01 -6.82 -9.20
C TYR A 137 -1.31 -6.46 -10.51
N SER A 138 -1.80 -5.44 -11.24
CA SER A 138 -1.37 -5.15 -12.61
C SER A 138 0.14 -5.03 -12.77
N ARG A 139 0.86 -4.37 -11.84
CA ARG A 139 2.33 -4.24 -11.95
C ARG A 139 3.08 -5.53 -11.71
N PHE A 140 2.57 -6.39 -10.83
CA PHE A 140 3.14 -7.72 -10.55
C PHE A 140 2.93 -8.65 -11.74
N LEU A 141 1.72 -8.64 -12.32
CA LEU A 141 1.38 -9.40 -13.52
C LEU A 141 2.27 -9.02 -14.72
N LYS A 142 2.57 -7.72 -14.92
CA LYS A 142 3.44 -7.25 -16.01
C LYS A 142 4.87 -7.81 -15.96
N VAL A 143 5.38 -8.14 -14.77
CA VAL A 143 6.72 -8.71 -14.59
C VAL A 143 6.69 -10.20 -14.25
N GLY A 144 5.53 -10.85 -14.38
CA GLY A 144 5.37 -12.30 -14.17
C GLY A 144 5.39 -12.75 -12.71
N ILE A 145 5.19 -11.84 -11.74
CA ILE A 145 5.09 -12.22 -10.33
C ILE A 145 3.70 -12.79 -10.06
N GLN A 146 3.66 -14.03 -9.57
CA GLN A 146 2.42 -14.73 -9.23
C GLN A 146 2.23 -14.73 -7.71
N LEU A 147 1.22 -14.00 -7.24
CA LEU A 147 0.85 -13.98 -5.83
C LEU A 147 -0.12 -15.11 -5.51
N LEU A 148 0.12 -15.80 -4.41
CA LEU A 148 -0.79 -16.78 -3.84
C LEU A 148 -1.77 -16.06 -2.88
N PRO A 149 -3.07 -16.38 -2.92
CA PRO A 149 -3.96 -15.96 -1.84
C PRO A 149 -3.46 -16.57 -0.52
N SER A 150 -3.50 -15.75 0.53
CA SER A 150 -3.22 -16.11 1.92
C SER A 150 -4.32 -17.00 2.48
#